data_AF-A0A2M7U3P3-F1
#
_entry.id   AF-A0A2M7U3P3-F1
#
_cell.length_a   1.000
_cell.length_b   1.000
_cell.length_c   1.000
_cell.angle_alpha   90.00
_cell.angle_beta   90.00
_cell.angle_gamma   90.00
#
_symmetry.space_group_name_H-M   'P 1'
#
loop_
_entity.id
_entity.type
_entity.pdbx_description
1 polymer ?
#
loop_
_entity_poly.entity_id
_entity_poly.type
_entity_poly.pdbx_seq_one_letter_code
_entity_poly.pdbx_strand_id
1 'polypeptide(L)'
;MILVSACLLGEKCRFDGQGKNSPKISQFLEGKAYVGVCPEVAGGLGTPRPPAEIVGERVLRADGTDVTRAFKTGVDLTLKIVDEFQIDQAVLKARSPSCGCGKIYNGEFSRTLIDGDGLLT
;
A
#
# COMPACT_ATOMS: atom_id res chain seq x y z
N MET A 1 -12.58 12.93 5.99
CA MET A 1 -12.49 12.01 4.83
C MET A 1 -11.53 10.89 5.22
N ILE A 2 -11.70 9.66 4.71
CA ILE A 2 -10.87 8.51 5.11
C ILE A 2 -9.99 8.08 3.93
N LEU A 3 -8.68 7.90 4.14
CA LEU A 3 -7.80 7.30 3.16
C LEU A 3 -7.99 5.78 3.16
N VAL A 4 -8.20 5.15 2.02
CA VAL A 4 -8.39 3.69 1.96
C VAL A 4 -7.46 3.10 0.91
N SER A 5 -6.76 2.02 1.25
CA SER A 5 -6.01 1.26 0.23
C SER A 5 -6.97 0.76 -0.84
N ALA A 6 -6.80 1.19 -2.08
CA ALA A 6 -7.77 0.99 -3.15
C ALA A 6 -8.06 -0.50 -3.45
N CYS A 7 -7.08 -1.38 -3.21
CA CYS A 7 -7.30 -2.82 -3.33
C CYS A 7 -8.38 -3.34 -2.37
N LEU A 8 -8.58 -2.70 -1.20
CA LEU A 8 -9.63 -3.06 -0.23
C LEU A 8 -11.04 -2.66 -0.71
N LEU A 9 -11.12 -1.72 -1.65
CA LEU A 9 -12.34 -1.31 -2.34
C LEU A 9 -12.65 -2.20 -3.56
N GLY A 10 -11.78 -3.18 -3.86
CA GLY A 10 -11.93 -4.08 -5.00
C GLY A 10 -11.18 -3.64 -6.26
N GLU A 11 -10.45 -2.52 -6.24
CA GLU A 11 -9.64 -2.11 -7.38
C GLU A 11 -8.55 -3.15 -7.67
N LYS A 12 -8.38 -3.48 -8.95
CA LYS A 12 -7.39 -4.45 -9.45
C LYS A 12 -6.00 -3.83 -9.52
N CYS A 13 -5.47 -3.40 -8.38
CA CYS A 13 -4.20 -2.66 -8.27
C CYS A 13 -3.12 -3.42 -7.47
N ARG A 14 -3.41 -4.64 -6.98
CA ARG A 14 -2.41 -5.47 -6.28
C ARG A 14 -1.35 -5.99 -7.24
N PHE A 15 -0.22 -6.42 -6.67
CA PHE A 15 0.88 -7.04 -7.43
C PHE A 15 0.43 -8.24 -8.29
N ASP A 16 -0.56 -9.00 -7.85
CA ASP A 16 -1.12 -10.16 -8.56
C ASP A 16 -2.24 -9.80 -9.57
N GLY A 17 -2.49 -8.52 -9.83
CA GLY A 17 -3.54 -8.09 -10.76
C GLY A 17 -4.95 -8.09 -10.16
N GLN A 18 -5.09 -8.39 -8.87
CA GLN A 18 -6.38 -8.59 -8.24
C GLN A 18 -6.78 -7.43 -7.33
N GLY A 19 -8.08 -7.33 -7.08
CA GLY A 19 -8.63 -6.59 -5.95
C GLY A 19 -8.83 -7.51 -4.74
N LYS A 20 -9.06 -6.92 -3.57
CA LYS A 20 -9.51 -7.62 -2.37
C LYS A 20 -10.65 -6.85 -1.72
N ASN A 21 -11.80 -6.83 -2.40
CA ASN A 21 -12.99 -6.21 -1.85
C ASN A 21 -13.30 -6.85 -0.48
N SER A 22 -13.38 -6.01 0.56
CA SER A 22 -13.68 -6.45 1.90
C SER A 22 -15.07 -5.95 2.29
N PRO A 23 -16.07 -6.83 2.42
CA PRO A 23 -17.42 -6.42 2.83
C PRO A 23 -17.45 -5.63 4.14
N LYS A 24 -16.56 -5.95 5.08
CA LYS A 24 -16.42 -5.22 6.34
C LYS A 24 -15.97 -3.77 6.13
N ILE A 25 -15.09 -3.53 5.16
CA ILE A 25 -14.63 -2.19 4.83
C ILE A 25 -15.73 -1.44 4.08
N SER A 26 -16.41 -2.09 3.13
CA SER A 26 -17.57 -1.49 2.45
C SER A 26 -18.64 -1.04 3.45
N GLN A 27 -18.97 -1.88 4.42
CA GLN A 27 -19.91 -1.56 5.50
C GLN A 27 -19.38 -0.44 6.40
N PHE A 28 -18.10 -0.47 6.77
CA PHE A 28 -17.49 0.58 7.59
C PHE A 28 -17.51 1.95 6.90
N LEU A 29 -17.39 1.98 5.57
CA LEU A 29 -17.36 3.21 4.77
C LEU A 29 -18.75 3.73 4.39
N GLU A 30 -19.81 3.00 4.68
CA GLU A 30 -21.19 3.41 4.38
C GLU A 30 -21.50 4.77 5.04
N GLY A 31 -21.95 5.74 4.24
CA GLY A 31 -22.23 7.11 4.70
C GLY A 31 -20.99 7.96 5.02
N LYS A 32 -19.77 7.48 4.78
CA LYS A 32 -18.52 8.21 5.04
C LYS A 32 -17.87 8.66 3.73
N ALA A 33 -17.29 9.86 3.74
CA ALA A 33 -16.43 10.29 2.64
C ALA A 33 -15.06 9.59 2.72
N TYR A 34 -14.63 8.99 1.62
CA TYR A 34 -13.32 8.31 1.53
C TYR A 34 -12.68 8.54 0.16
N VAL A 35 -11.36 8.36 0.12
CA VAL A 35 -10.55 8.36 -1.11
C VAL A 35 -9.72 7.09 -1.18
N GLY A 36 -9.79 6.41 -2.32
CA GLY A 36 -9.03 5.20 -2.60
C GLY A 36 -7.66 5.54 -3.17
N VAL A 37 -6.59 4.98 -2.60
CA VAL A 37 -5.22 5.16 -3.12
C VAL A 37 -4.46 3.84 -3.20
N CYS A 38 -3.59 3.72 -4.20
CA CYS A 38 -2.56 2.70 -4.26
C CYS A 38 -1.21 3.39 -4.47
N PRO A 39 -0.39 3.56 -3.41
CA PRO A 39 0.90 4.24 -3.53
C PRO A 39 1.78 3.61 -4.60
N GLU A 40 1.80 2.28 -4.69
CA GLU A 40 2.60 1.55 -5.68
C GLU A 40 2.24 1.93 -7.13
N VAL A 41 0.94 2.04 -7.45
CA VAL A 41 0.47 2.42 -8.79
C VAL A 41 0.64 3.92 -9.03
N ALA A 42 0.35 4.77 -8.03
CA ALA A 42 0.60 6.20 -8.09
C ALA A 42 2.09 6.52 -8.33
N GLY A 43 2.97 5.69 -7.77
CA GLY A 43 4.42 5.72 -7.97
C GLY A 43 4.91 5.19 -9.32
N GLY A 44 4.00 4.75 -10.20
CA GLY A 44 4.30 4.30 -11.56
C GLY A 44 4.54 2.80 -11.72
N LEU A 45 4.27 1.96 -10.71
CA LEU A 45 4.36 0.51 -10.88
C LEU A 45 3.14 -0.04 -11.61
N GLY A 46 3.39 -0.97 -12.54
CA GLY A 46 2.34 -1.66 -13.30
C GLY A 46 1.48 -2.60 -12.44
N THR A 47 0.40 -3.09 -13.04
CA THR A 47 -0.45 -4.15 -12.46
C THR A 47 -0.78 -5.18 -13.56
N PRO A 48 -0.42 -6.48 -13.40
CA PRO A 48 0.35 -7.05 -12.29
C PRO A 48 1.81 -6.58 -12.26
N ARG A 49 2.50 -6.86 -11.15
CA ARG A 49 3.93 -6.58 -10.94
C ARG A 49 4.54 -7.65 -10.01
N PRO A 50 5.86 -7.90 -10.08
CA PRO A 50 6.52 -8.77 -9.10
C PRO A 50 6.34 -8.26 -7.66
N PRO A 51 6.23 -9.15 -6.67
CA PRO A 51 6.27 -8.79 -5.26
C PRO A 51 7.55 -8.03 -4.91
N ALA A 52 7.44 -7.12 -3.95
CA ALA A 52 8.57 -6.40 -3.38
C ALA A 52 8.49 -6.39 -1.85
N GLU A 53 9.63 -6.35 -1.19
CA GLU A 53 9.77 -6.30 0.27
C GLU A 53 10.75 -5.18 0.68
N ILE A 54 10.61 -4.68 1.91
CA ILE A 54 11.52 -3.69 2.48
C ILE A 54 12.80 -4.41 2.93
N VAL A 55 13.95 -3.89 2.50
CA VAL A 55 15.29 -4.42 2.83
C VAL A 55 16.16 -3.23 3.26
N GLY A 56 16.24 -3.00 4.57
CA GLY A 56 16.85 -1.78 5.11
C GLY A 56 16.08 -0.54 4.65
N GLU A 57 16.77 0.40 4.00
CA GLU A 57 16.16 1.63 3.47
C GLU A 57 15.61 1.50 2.04
N ARG A 58 15.66 0.29 1.46
CA ARG A 58 15.28 0.03 0.08
C ARG A 58 14.04 -0.85 0.00
N VAL A 59 13.36 -0.78 -1.14
CA VAL A 59 12.29 -1.71 -1.52
C VAL A 59 12.77 -2.50 -2.72
N LEU A 60 12.99 -3.80 -2.53
CA LEU A 60 13.58 -4.68 -3.53
C LEU A 60 12.55 -5.72 -4.00
N ARG A 61 12.70 -6.18 -5.24
CA ARG A 61 12.07 -7.41 -5.73
C ARG A 61 12.94 -8.62 -5.42
N ALA A 62 12.39 -9.82 -5.56
CA ALA A 62 13.11 -11.08 -5.30
C ALA A 62 14.30 -11.30 -6.24
N ASP A 63 14.30 -10.69 -7.42
CA ASP A 63 15.41 -10.70 -8.38
C ASP A 63 16.49 -9.64 -8.08
N GLY A 64 16.35 -8.88 -6.99
CA GLY A 64 17.26 -7.82 -6.58
C GLY A 64 16.99 -6.46 -7.23
N THR A 65 15.98 -6.35 -8.11
CA THR A 65 15.61 -5.06 -8.72
C THR A 65 15.15 -4.07 -7.65
N ASP A 66 15.78 -2.91 -7.61
CA ASP A 66 15.42 -1.81 -6.73
C ASP A 66 14.24 -1.01 -7.29
N VAL A 67 13.13 -0.97 -6.54
CA VAL A 67 11.91 -0.23 -6.88
C VAL A 67 11.62 0.88 -5.86
N THR A 68 12.58 1.21 -5.00
CA THR A 68 12.44 2.20 -3.91
C THR A 68 11.91 3.54 -4.41
N ARG A 69 12.39 4.02 -5.56
CA ARG A 69 11.97 5.30 -6.13
C ARG A 69 10.46 5.34 -6.41
N ALA A 70 9.91 4.28 -6.98
CA ALA A 70 8.48 4.21 -7.28
C ALA A 70 7.66 4.22 -5.99
N PHE A 71 8.07 3.43 -4.98
CA PHE A 71 7.42 3.42 -3.67
C PHE A 71 7.43 4.80 -3.00
N LYS A 72 8.59 5.47 -2.92
CA LYS A 72 8.71 6.81 -2.33
C LYS A 72 7.86 7.84 -3.08
N THR A 73 7.89 7.83 -4.41
CA THR A 73 7.06 8.71 -5.25
C THR A 73 5.57 8.49 -4.96
N GLY A 74 5.16 7.23 -4.84
CA GLY A 74 3.79 6.86 -4.50
C GLY A 74 3.32 7.36 -3.14
N VAL A 75 4.20 7.27 -2.14
CA VAL A 75 3.96 7.81 -0.79
C VAL A 75 3.85 9.33 -0.85
N ASP A 76 4.78 10.03 -1.48
CA ASP A 76 4.75 11.50 -1.60
C ASP A 76 3.47 12.00 -2.26
N LEU A 77 3.01 11.33 -3.32
CA LEU A 77 1.75 11.66 -3.99
C LEU A 77 0.53 11.38 -3.11
N THR A 78 0.59 10.31 -2.31
CA THR A 78 -0.49 9.97 -1.37
C THR A 78 -0.54 10.97 -0.21
N LEU A 79 0.61 11.40 0.31
CA LEU A 79 0.68 12.40 1.37
C LEU A 79 0.14 13.76 0.91
N LYS A 80 0.36 14.15 -0.35
CA LYS A 80 -0.29 15.35 -0.91
C LYS A 80 -1.81 15.28 -0.87
N ILE A 81 -2.40 14.11 -1.13
CA ILE A 81 -3.85 13.88 -1.02
C ILE A 81 -4.29 14.00 0.44
N VAL A 82 -3.52 13.41 1.37
CA VAL A 82 -3.78 13.50 2.81
C VAL A 82 -3.78 14.96 3.28
N ASP A 83 -2.78 15.74 2.86
CA ASP A 83 -2.67 17.16 3.18
C ASP A 83 -3.78 17.99 2.53
N GLU A 84 -4.09 17.77 1.25
CA GLU A 84 -5.13 18.51 0.53
C GLU A 84 -6.51 18.32 1.16
N PHE A 85 -6.84 17.09 1.57
CA PHE A 85 -8.14 16.75 2.14
C PHE A 85 -8.15 16.73 3.69
N GLN A 86 -7.04 17.11 4.33
CA GLN A 86 -6.85 17.12 5.79
C GLN A 86 -7.30 15.79 6.42
N ILE A 87 -6.80 14.67 5.89
CA ILE A 87 -7.19 13.33 6.31
C ILE A 87 -6.42 12.92 7.57
N ASP A 88 -7.14 12.49 8.60
CA ASP A 88 -6.59 12.05 9.89
C ASP A 88 -6.83 10.55 10.17
N GLN A 89 -7.49 9.84 9.24
CA GLN A 89 -7.83 8.42 9.38
C GLN A 89 -7.53 7.65 8.10
N ALA A 90 -6.94 6.45 8.26
CA ALA A 90 -6.62 5.56 7.14
C ALA A 90 -7.01 4.10 7.40
N VAL A 91 -7.48 3.42 6.36
CA VAL A 91 -7.71 1.98 6.31
C VAL A 91 -6.75 1.38 5.29
N LEU A 92 -5.64 0.82 5.79
CA LEU A 92 -4.51 0.40 4.97
C LEU A 92 -4.41 -1.13 4.84
N LYS A 93 -3.92 -1.59 3.68
CA LYS A 93 -3.75 -3.02 3.41
C LYS A 93 -2.55 -3.56 4.18
N ALA A 94 -2.82 -4.33 5.23
CA ALA A 94 -1.79 -4.97 6.07
C ALA A 94 -0.71 -5.73 5.28
N ARG A 95 0.52 -5.75 5.82
CA ARG A 95 1.71 -6.46 5.32
C ARG A 95 2.30 -5.93 3.99
N SER A 96 1.72 -4.89 3.40
CA SER A 96 2.27 -4.29 2.19
C SER A 96 3.53 -3.49 2.54
N PRO A 97 4.55 -3.48 1.67
CA PRO A 97 5.68 -2.55 1.80
C PRO A 97 5.26 -1.07 1.75
N SER A 98 4.14 -0.72 1.10
CA SER A 98 3.60 0.64 1.17
C SER A 98 2.68 0.84 2.37
N CYS A 99 1.72 -0.07 2.55
CA CYS A 99 0.54 0.16 3.41
C CYS A 99 0.51 -0.72 4.68
N GLY A 100 1.58 -1.46 4.99
CA GLY A 100 1.66 -2.30 6.16
C GLY A 100 1.56 -1.47 7.44
N CYS A 101 0.81 -1.93 8.43
CA CYS A 101 0.74 -1.32 9.76
C CYS A 101 0.94 -2.41 10.80
N GLY A 102 1.96 -2.25 11.65
CA GLY A 102 2.39 -3.16 12.70
C GLY A 102 3.09 -4.44 12.23
N LYS A 103 2.90 -4.87 10.98
CA LYS A 103 3.60 -6.04 10.40
C LYS A 103 3.95 -5.82 8.93
N ILE A 104 5.18 -6.18 8.56
CA ILE A 104 5.70 -6.25 7.18
C ILE A 104 6.47 -7.56 6.96
N TYR A 105 6.77 -7.90 5.71
CA TYR A 105 7.65 -9.03 5.39
C TYR A 105 9.11 -8.70 5.71
N ASN A 106 9.89 -9.72 6.04
CA ASN A 106 11.24 -9.56 6.58
C ASN A 106 12.33 -9.17 5.56
N GLY A 107 12.00 -9.08 4.27
CA GLY A 107 12.96 -8.69 3.23
C GLY A 107 13.75 -9.86 2.62
N GLU A 108 13.53 -11.08 3.12
CA GLU A 108 14.20 -12.30 2.63
C GLU A 108 13.32 -13.08 1.63
N PHE A 109 12.12 -12.59 1.30
CA PHE A 109 11.16 -13.29 0.44
C PHE A 109 10.76 -14.67 0.97
N SER A 110 10.93 -14.91 2.28
CA SER A 110 10.61 -16.16 2.98
C SER A 110 9.15 -16.24 3.46
N ARG A 111 8.36 -15.19 3.22
CA ARG A 111 7.01 -14.96 3.78
C ARG A 111 6.97 -14.81 5.30
N THR A 112 8.13 -14.65 5.94
CA THR A 112 8.24 -14.35 7.37
C THR A 112 7.81 -12.92 7.63
N LEU A 113 7.05 -12.71 8.70
CA LEU A 113 6.59 -11.39 9.14
C LEU A 113 7.37 -10.92 10.35
N ILE A 114 7.74 -9.64 10.34
CA ILE A 114 8.37 -8.93 11.45
C ILE A 114 7.49 -7.75 11.87
N ASP A 115 7.73 -7.23 13.07
CA ASP A 115 7.16 -5.94 13.47
C ASP A 115 7.75 -4.83 12.60
N GLY A 116 6.88 -3.95 12.11
CA GLY A 116 7.27 -2.85 11.24
C GLY A 116 6.12 -2.35 10.38
N ASP A 117 6.34 -1.18 9.80
CA ASP A 117 5.37 -0.43 9.04
C ASP A 117 5.79 -0.29 7.57
N GLY A 118 4.81 -0.14 6.70
CA GLY A 118 5.05 0.22 5.29
C GLY A 118 5.41 1.70 5.18
N LEU A 119 5.96 2.11 4.04
CA LEU A 119 6.51 3.46 3.87
C LEU A 119 5.47 4.59 4.02
N LEU A 120 4.16 4.32 3.89
CA LEU A 120 3.10 5.32 4.05
C LEU A 120 2.60 5.45 5.50
N THR A 121 2.75 4.40 6.30
CA THR A 121 2.14 4.29 7.64
C THR A 121 2.98 5.01 8.67
#